data_AF-A0A2M6ZAG3-F1
#
_entry.id   AF-A0A2M6ZAG3-F1
#
_cell.length_a   1.000
_cell.length_b   1.000
_cell.length_c   1.000
_cell.angle_alpha   90.00
_cell.angle_beta   90.00
_cell.angle_gamma   90.00
#
_symmetry.space_group_name_H-M   'P 1'
#
loop_
_entity.id
_entity.type
_entity.pdbx_description
1 polymer ?
#
loop_
_entity_poly.entity_id
_entity_poly.type
_entity_poly.pdbx_seq_one_letter_code
_entity_poly.pdbx_strand_id
1 'polypeptide(L)'
;MKTLFTAIACIMLMMGCSGKKSLVVLMPDPDGKVGRISVSNSQGRQDLSEAYTTTEVKENRAPGSIKAMSEKEIQGIFKDALKARPEAPLSFILYFVTGTTSLNEASQIQLKQAQEEVKKRAPCDVYIAGHTDTVGEKEVNARLSLERAQIVRDELIKIGLAPTLIHVFAHGENDPLIPTADEVDEPKNRRVEVFIR
;
A
#
# COMPACT_ATOMS: atom_id res chain seq x y z
N MET A 1 74.41 21.70 36.85
CA MET A 1 73.68 20.42 37.03
C MET A 1 72.28 20.71 37.55
N LYS A 2 71.27 19.98 37.06
CA LYS A 2 69.83 19.97 37.41
C LYS A 2 68.97 20.92 36.56
N THR A 3 68.57 20.51 35.35
CA THR A 3 67.46 19.60 34.93
C THR A 3 66.18 20.36 34.57
N LEU A 4 66.03 20.47 33.26
CA LEU A 4 64.87 20.80 32.44
C LEU A 4 63.67 19.89 32.77
N PHE A 5 62.47 20.45 32.98
CA PHE A 5 61.21 19.69 32.98
C PHE A 5 60.20 20.40 32.08
N THR A 6 60.12 19.91 30.84
CA THR A 6 59.12 20.29 29.84
C THR A 6 57.86 19.47 30.10
N ALA A 7 56.80 20.10 30.59
CA ALA A 7 55.49 19.47 30.73
C ALA A 7 54.78 19.46 29.36
N ILE A 8 54.85 18.34 28.65
CA ILE A 8 54.07 18.10 27.43
C ILE A 8 52.68 17.62 27.85
N ALA A 9 51.70 18.51 27.69
CA ALA A 9 50.28 18.21 27.82
C ALA A 9 49.84 17.31 26.65
N CYS A 10 49.67 16.02 26.90
CA CYS A 10 49.10 15.07 25.95
C CYS A 10 47.57 15.16 26.03
N ILE A 11 46.99 16.09 25.28
CA ILE A 11 45.54 16.15 25.05
C ILE A 11 45.21 15.00 24.09
N MET A 12 44.73 13.87 24.64
CA MET A 12 44.07 12.83 23.86
C MET A 12 42.73 13.37 23.35
N LEU A 13 42.73 13.87 22.12
CA LEU A 13 41.52 14.08 21.34
C LEU A 13 40.97 12.70 20.95
N MET A 14 40.00 12.20 21.72
CA MET A 14 39.13 11.11 21.29
C MET A 14 38.28 11.61 20.11
N MET A 15 38.80 11.45 18.89
CA MET A 15 38.00 11.56 17.67
C MET A 15 37.05 10.36 17.62
N GLY A 16 35.90 10.50 18.28
CA GLY A 16 34.78 9.58 18.12
C GLY A 16 34.23 9.71 16.71
N CYS A 17 34.56 8.76 15.83
CA CYS A 17 33.88 8.60 14.55
C CYS A 17 32.40 8.24 14.78
N SER A 18 31.55 9.26 14.96
CA SER A 18 30.09 9.12 14.97
C SER A 18 29.60 8.94 13.53
N GLY A 19 29.95 7.81 12.91
CA GLY A 19 29.38 7.41 11.63
C GLY A 19 27.87 7.22 11.77
N LYS A 20 27.10 7.62 10.76
CA LYS A 20 25.65 7.43 10.75
C LYS A 20 25.34 5.94 10.92
N LYS A 21 24.53 5.62 11.92
CA LYS A 21 24.06 4.25 12.20
C LYS A 21 22.59 4.19 11.81
N SER A 22 22.22 3.16 11.06
CA SER A 22 20.83 2.88 10.73
C SER A 22 20.44 1.52 11.30
N LEU A 23 19.25 1.42 11.85
CA LEU A 23 18.71 0.17 12.37
C LEU A 23 17.59 -0.28 11.43
N VAL A 24 17.69 -1.50 10.93
CA VAL A 24 16.64 -2.10 10.10
C VAL A 24 15.97 -3.19 10.91
N VAL A 25 14.64 -3.24 10.87
CA VAL A 25 13.83 -4.26 11.55
C VAL A 25 12.84 -4.86 10.56
N LEU A 26 12.70 -6.19 10.57
CA LEU A 26 11.67 -6.90 9.82
C LEU A 26 10.47 -7.11 10.73
N MET A 27 9.32 -6.55 10.35
CA MET A 27 8.05 -6.73 11.05
C MET A 27 7.12 -7.61 10.23
N PRO A 28 6.17 -8.32 10.87
CA PRO A 28 5.09 -8.96 10.14
C PRO A 28 4.14 -7.92 9.54
N ASP A 29 3.47 -8.32 8.45
CA ASP A 29 2.32 -7.60 7.91
C ASP A 29 1.14 -7.66 8.91
N PRO A 30 0.11 -6.79 8.77
CA PRO A 30 -1.07 -6.83 9.62
C PRO A 30 -1.82 -8.17 9.63
N ASP A 31 -1.66 -8.99 8.58
CA ASP A 31 -2.22 -10.34 8.49
C ASP A 31 -1.32 -11.42 9.12
N GLY A 32 -0.21 -11.02 9.73
CA GLY A 32 0.75 -11.88 10.43
C GLY A 32 1.80 -12.52 9.53
N LYS A 33 1.76 -12.31 8.21
CA LYS A 33 2.77 -12.86 7.31
C LYS A 33 4.12 -12.17 7.49
N VAL A 34 5.19 -12.93 7.33
CA VAL A 34 6.56 -12.43 7.43
C VAL A 34 7.26 -12.63 6.10
N GLY A 35 7.62 -11.53 5.46
CA GLY A 35 8.41 -11.54 4.24
C GLY A 35 9.89 -11.80 4.51
N ARG A 36 10.71 -11.57 3.48
CA ARG A 36 12.18 -11.54 3.59
C ARG A 36 12.69 -10.21 3.08
N ILE A 37 13.57 -9.59 3.84
CA ILE A 37 14.29 -8.40 3.40
C ILE A 37 15.78 -8.72 3.30
N SER A 38 16.44 -8.06 2.35
CA SER A 38 17.88 -8.11 2.22
C SER A 38 18.46 -6.72 2.44
N VAL A 39 19.27 -6.60 3.48
CA VAL A 39 19.96 -5.38 3.84
C VAL A 39 21.37 -5.48 3.30
N SER A 40 21.77 -4.55 2.44
CA SER A 40 23.11 -4.57 1.84
C SER A 40 23.74 -3.19 1.80
N ASN A 41 25.07 -3.17 1.78
CA ASN A 41 25.90 -2.00 1.55
C ASN A 41 27.16 -2.42 0.75
N SER A 42 28.09 -1.49 0.53
CA SER A 42 29.34 -1.76 -0.21
C SER A 42 30.23 -2.85 0.42
N GLN A 43 29.99 -3.20 1.68
CA GLN A 43 30.82 -4.12 2.45
C GLN A 43 30.20 -5.52 2.58
N GLY A 44 28.91 -5.69 2.26
CA GLY A 44 28.25 -6.99 2.34
C GLY A 44 26.73 -6.92 2.39
N ARG A 45 26.12 -8.06 2.73
CA ARG A 45 24.67 -8.28 2.72
C ARG A 45 24.26 -9.13 3.92
N GLN A 46 23.11 -8.82 4.50
CA GLN A 46 22.45 -9.58 5.57
C GLN A 46 20.98 -9.73 5.23
N ASP A 47 20.51 -10.99 5.16
CA ASP A 47 19.11 -11.29 4.92
C ASP A 47 18.39 -11.51 6.26
N LEU A 48 17.19 -10.95 6.39
CA LEU A 48 16.30 -11.13 7.53
C LEU A 48 15.03 -11.81 6.99
N SER A 49 14.61 -12.90 7.61
CA SER A 49 13.43 -13.69 7.21
C SER A 49 12.52 -14.06 8.38
N GLU A 50 12.83 -13.61 9.59
CA GLU A 50 12.06 -13.88 10.81
C GLU A 50 11.49 -12.58 11.38
N ALA A 51 10.29 -12.66 11.95
CA ALA A 51 9.61 -11.51 12.51
C ALA A 51 10.40 -10.92 13.69
N TYR A 52 10.32 -9.60 13.84
CA TYR A 52 10.95 -8.87 14.94
C TYR A 52 12.47 -9.06 15.01
N THR A 53 13.10 -9.36 13.88
CA THR A 53 14.55 -9.41 13.77
C THR A 53 15.11 -8.10 13.25
N THR A 54 16.33 -7.79 13.66
CA THR A 54 17.01 -6.53 13.34
C THR A 54 18.46 -6.73 12.93
N THR A 55 18.99 -5.80 12.13
CA THR A 55 20.42 -5.65 11.85
C THR A 55 20.80 -4.17 11.91
N GLU A 56 22.00 -3.89 12.44
CA GLU A 56 22.58 -2.55 12.43
C GLU A 56 23.39 -2.35 11.15
N VAL A 57 23.12 -1.28 10.43
CA VAL A 57 23.82 -0.87 9.21
C VAL A 57 24.75 0.30 9.53
N LYS A 58 26.00 0.17 9.08
CA LYS A 58 27.02 1.24 9.09
C LYS A 58 27.66 1.30 7.72
N GLU A 59 28.20 2.45 7.34
CA GLU A 59 28.82 2.63 6.01
C GLU A 59 30.11 1.79 5.86
N ASN A 60 30.90 1.64 6.92
CA ASN A 60 32.26 1.07 6.86
C ASN A 60 32.37 -0.41 7.22
N ARG A 61 31.27 -1.14 7.35
CA ARG A 61 31.28 -2.60 7.60
C ARG A 61 30.02 -3.25 7.08
N ALA A 62 30.08 -4.56 6.81
CA ALA A 62 28.88 -5.33 6.45
C ALA A 62 27.79 -5.16 7.53
N PRO A 63 26.51 -5.24 7.16
CA PRO A 63 25.42 -5.21 8.14
C PRO A 63 25.66 -6.21 9.27
N GLY A 64 25.31 -5.82 10.49
CA GLY A 64 25.58 -6.61 11.69
C GLY A 64 24.81 -7.93 11.74
N SER A 65 25.19 -8.80 12.68
CA SER A 65 24.47 -10.05 12.94
C SER A 65 23.00 -9.79 13.28
N ILE A 66 22.14 -10.73 12.87
CA ILE A 66 20.72 -10.71 13.18
C ILE A 66 20.53 -10.80 14.69
N LYS A 67 19.66 -9.94 15.23
CA LYS A 67 19.22 -9.98 16.63
C LYS A 67 17.70 -9.97 16.68
N ALA A 68 17.11 -10.66 17.65
CA ALA A 68 15.71 -10.46 17.99
C ALA A 68 15.56 -9.14 18.75
N MET A 69 14.43 -8.48 18.56
CA MET A 69 14.04 -7.29 19.31
C MET A 69 12.59 -7.44 19.77
N SER A 70 12.29 -7.01 20.99
CA SER A 70 10.91 -7.07 21.47
C SER A 70 10.04 -6.02 20.78
N GLU A 71 8.74 -6.31 20.64
CA GLU A 71 7.79 -5.37 20.07
C GLU A 71 7.78 -4.03 20.82
N LYS A 72 7.94 -4.05 22.15
CA LYS A 72 8.01 -2.84 22.99
C LYS A 72 9.22 -1.97 22.64
N GLU A 73 10.37 -2.57 22.39
CA GLU A 73 11.58 -1.85 21.96
C GLU A 73 11.39 -1.26 20.56
N ILE A 74 10.80 -2.03 19.64
CA ILE A 74 10.49 -1.59 18.28
C ILE A 74 9.53 -0.40 18.32
N GLN A 75 8.43 -0.52 19.07
CA GLN A 75 7.46 0.56 19.25
C GLN A 75 8.09 1.81 19.89
N GLY A 76 9.07 1.63 20.79
CA GLY A 76 9.82 2.74 21.38
C GLY A 76 10.71 3.45 20.37
N ILE A 77 11.50 2.70 19.60
CA ILE A 77 12.49 3.24 18.64
C ILE A 77 11.81 3.81 17.40
N PHE A 78 10.81 3.12 16.87
CA PHE A 78 10.17 3.42 15.58
C PHE A 78 8.80 4.09 15.74
N LYS A 79 8.44 4.58 16.92
CA LYS A 79 7.12 5.17 17.22
C LYS A 79 6.60 6.10 16.13
N ASP A 80 7.45 7.03 15.69
CA ASP A 80 7.05 8.05 14.71
C ASP A 80 6.95 7.46 13.30
N ALA A 81 7.83 6.54 12.93
CA ALA A 81 7.75 5.83 11.66
C ALA A 81 6.51 4.91 11.57
N LEU A 82 6.16 4.23 12.67
CA LEU A 82 4.96 3.40 12.76
C LEU A 82 3.70 4.25 12.68
N LYS A 83 3.68 5.44 13.30
CA LYS A 83 2.58 6.40 13.18
C LYS A 83 2.45 7.00 11.79
N ALA A 84 3.56 7.17 11.08
CA ALA A 84 3.60 7.72 9.73
C ALA A 84 3.35 6.68 8.61
N ARG A 85 2.96 5.44 8.97
CA ARG A 85 2.65 4.42 7.97
C ARG A 85 1.44 4.87 7.14
N PRO A 86 1.51 4.83 5.80
CA PRO A 86 0.36 5.16 4.97
C PRO A 86 -0.80 4.21 5.28
N GLU A 87 -2.01 4.72 5.20
CA GLU A 87 -3.19 3.88 5.30
C GLU A 87 -3.23 2.88 4.15
N ALA A 88 -3.69 1.66 4.43
CA ALA A 88 -3.85 0.66 3.38
C ALA A 88 -4.96 1.09 2.41
N PRO A 89 -4.83 0.78 1.11
CA PRO A 89 -5.89 1.03 0.15
C PRO A 89 -7.16 0.24 0.49
N LEU A 90 -8.31 0.79 0.13
CA LEU A 90 -9.61 0.13 0.30
C LEU A 90 -10.18 -0.25 -1.06
N SER A 91 -10.86 -1.39 -1.11
CA SER A 91 -11.51 -1.90 -2.32
C SER A 91 -12.98 -2.21 -2.06
N PHE A 92 -13.85 -1.78 -2.97
CA PHE A 92 -15.28 -2.08 -2.98
C PHE A 92 -15.65 -2.71 -4.31
N ILE A 93 -16.59 -3.67 -4.28
CA ILE A 93 -17.16 -4.27 -5.48
C ILE A 93 -18.64 -3.97 -5.49
N LEU A 94 -19.09 -3.23 -6.50
CA LEU A 94 -20.47 -2.79 -6.67
C LEU A 94 -21.12 -3.56 -7.80
N TYR A 95 -22.27 -4.18 -7.55
CA TYR A 95 -23.01 -4.98 -8.52
C TYR A 95 -24.23 -4.24 -9.08
N PHE A 96 -24.52 -4.54 -10.34
CA PHE A 96 -25.60 -3.91 -11.10
C PHE A 96 -26.71 -4.90 -11.42
N VAL A 97 -27.93 -4.39 -11.56
CA VAL A 97 -29.07 -5.16 -12.06
C VAL A 97 -28.82 -5.50 -13.55
N THR A 98 -29.10 -6.74 -13.93
CA THR A 98 -28.83 -7.29 -15.28
C THR A 98 -29.30 -6.37 -16.39
N GLY A 99 -28.42 -6.12 -17.37
CA GLY A 99 -28.72 -5.26 -18.53
C GLY A 99 -28.92 -3.77 -18.23
N THR A 100 -28.76 -3.33 -16.98
CA THR A 100 -28.99 -1.93 -16.59
C THR A 100 -27.71 -1.26 -16.07
N THR A 101 -27.82 0.05 -15.87
CA THR A 101 -26.85 0.89 -15.16
C THR A 101 -27.24 1.16 -13.70
N SER A 102 -28.25 0.43 -13.18
CA SER A 102 -28.73 0.59 -11.81
C SER A 102 -28.01 -0.35 -10.85
N LEU A 103 -27.50 0.20 -9.75
CA LEU A 103 -26.93 -0.57 -8.63
C LEU A 103 -28.03 -1.35 -7.90
N ASN A 104 -27.71 -2.58 -7.48
CA ASN A 104 -28.58 -3.32 -6.57
C ASN A 104 -28.54 -2.71 -5.15
N GLU A 105 -29.50 -3.06 -4.30
CA GLU A 105 -29.65 -2.46 -2.96
C GLU A 105 -28.41 -2.61 -2.08
N ALA A 106 -27.80 -3.81 -2.07
CA ALA A 106 -26.58 -4.06 -1.31
C ALA A 106 -25.42 -3.17 -1.76
N SER A 107 -25.29 -2.95 -3.08
CA SER A 107 -24.23 -2.11 -3.64
C SER A 107 -24.48 -0.62 -3.43
N GLN A 108 -25.74 -0.20 -3.29
CA GLN A 108 -26.02 1.18 -2.86
C GLN A 108 -25.53 1.43 -1.44
N ILE A 109 -25.61 0.43 -0.54
CA ILE A 109 -25.05 0.54 0.81
C ILE A 109 -23.51 0.60 0.75
N GLN A 110 -22.89 -0.25 -0.06
CA GLN A 110 -21.43 -0.25 -0.25
C GLN A 110 -20.91 1.05 -0.89
N LEU A 111 -21.66 1.63 -1.84
CA LEU A 111 -21.32 2.93 -2.41
C LEU A 111 -21.31 4.03 -1.35
N LYS A 112 -22.28 4.03 -0.42
CA LYS A 112 -22.29 4.97 0.71
C LYS A 112 -21.08 4.78 1.62
N GLN A 113 -20.68 3.54 1.89
CA GLN A 113 -19.46 3.24 2.65
C GLN A 113 -18.21 3.76 1.93
N ALA A 114 -18.09 3.52 0.62
CA ALA A 114 -16.99 4.06 -0.19
C ALA A 114 -16.96 5.60 -0.15
N GLN A 115 -18.13 6.25 -0.25
CA GLN A 115 -18.26 7.71 -0.12
C GLN A 115 -17.79 8.22 1.25
N GLU A 116 -18.12 7.52 2.34
CA GLU A 116 -17.65 7.87 3.67
C GLU A 116 -16.13 7.75 3.80
N GLU A 117 -15.54 6.68 3.24
CA GLU A 117 -14.09 6.48 3.25
C GLU A 117 -13.35 7.52 2.40
N VAL A 118 -13.88 7.87 1.23
CA VAL A 118 -13.36 8.98 0.41
C VAL A 118 -13.36 10.29 1.21
N LYS A 119 -14.45 10.60 1.94
CA LYS A 119 -14.51 11.82 2.78
C LYS A 119 -13.47 11.83 3.89
N LYS A 120 -13.21 10.67 4.52
CA LYS A 120 -12.21 10.55 5.59
C LYS A 120 -10.77 10.72 5.07
N ARG A 121 -10.52 10.25 3.85
CA ARG A 121 -9.17 10.18 3.26
C ARG A 121 -8.84 11.31 2.30
N ALA A 122 -9.78 12.19 1.98
CA ALA A 122 -9.58 13.25 0.99
C ALA A 122 -8.43 14.22 1.38
N PRO A 123 -7.58 14.61 0.41
CA PRO A 123 -7.55 14.16 -0.99
C PRO A 123 -6.97 12.74 -1.12
N CYS A 124 -7.66 11.88 -1.88
CA CYS A 124 -7.25 10.51 -2.17
C CYS A 124 -7.47 10.20 -3.66
N ASP A 125 -6.67 9.29 -4.22
CA ASP A 125 -6.84 8.84 -5.59
C ASP A 125 -7.85 7.69 -5.63
N VAL A 126 -8.81 7.74 -6.56
CA VAL A 126 -9.83 6.70 -6.71
C VAL A 126 -9.78 6.12 -8.12
N TYR A 127 -9.63 4.80 -8.21
CA TYR A 127 -9.67 4.04 -9.45
C TYR A 127 -10.98 3.29 -9.53
N ILE A 128 -11.68 3.40 -10.65
CA ILE A 128 -13.00 2.81 -10.88
C ILE A 128 -12.93 1.97 -12.15
N ALA A 129 -13.13 0.66 -12.05
CA ALA A 129 -13.08 -0.26 -13.19
C ALA A 129 -14.43 -0.93 -13.39
N GLY A 130 -15.03 -0.76 -14.57
CA GLY A 130 -16.29 -1.40 -14.94
C GLY A 130 -16.09 -2.71 -15.71
N HIS A 131 -16.94 -3.69 -15.43
CA HIS A 131 -16.93 -5.01 -16.05
C HIS A 131 -18.37 -5.47 -16.42
N THR A 132 -18.46 -6.38 -17.37
CA THR A 132 -19.68 -7.11 -17.73
C THR A 132 -19.45 -8.61 -17.70
N ASP A 133 -20.54 -9.38 -17.80
CA ASP A 133 -20.49 -10.77 -18.22
C ASP A 133 -20.29 -10.87 -19.74
N THR A 134 -20.34 -12.09 -20.26
CA THR A 134 -20.06 -12.43 -21.66
C THR A 134 -21.34 -12.54 -22.51
N VAL A 135 -22.47 -12.04 -22.01
CA VAL A 135 -23.76 -12.05 -22.73
C VAL A 135 -23.85 -10.85 -23.66
N GLY A 136 -24.14 -11.10 -24.93
CA GLY A 136 -24.33 -10.06 -25.95
C GLY A 136 -23.04 -9.57 -26.59
N GLU A 137 -23.16 -8.50 -27.38
CA GLU A 137 -22.05 -7.99 -28.19
C GLU A 137 -20.97 -7.31 -27.34
N LYS A 138 -19.71 -7.63 -27.64
CA LYS A 138 -18.53 -7.09 -26.97
C LYS A 138 -18.48 -5.56 -26.92
N GLU A 139 -18.83 -4.89 -28.01
CA GLU A 139 -18.86 -3.42 -28.10
C GLU A 139 -19.94 -2.83 -27.17
N VAL A 140 -21.09 -3.50 -27.06
CA VAL A 140 -22.16 -3.12 -26.14
C VAL A 140 -21.71 -3.30 -24.69
N ASN A 141 -21.03 -4.41 -24.40
CA ASN A 141 -20.46 -4.71 -23.09
C ASN A 141 -19.38 -3.69 -22.68
N ALA A 142 -18.49 -3.31 -23.61
CA ALA A 142 -17.49 -2.27 -23.38
C ALA A 142 -18.15 -0.93 -23.00
N ARG A 143 -19.15 -0.49 -23.77
CA ARG A 143 -19.89 0.75 -23.48
C ARG A 143 -20.64 0.68 -22.14
N LEU A 144 -21.35 -0.42 -21.87
CA LEU A 144 -22.10 -0.60 -20.63
C LEU A 144 -21.19 -0.58 -19.40
N SER A 145 -20.02 -1.21 -19.49
CA SER A 145 -19.02 -1.18 -18.41
C SER A 145 -18.53 0.24 -18.11
N LEU A 146 -18.31 1.06 -19.16
CA LEU A 146 -17.90 2.45 -19.03
C LEU A 146 -19.00 3.30 -18.39
N GLU A 147 -20.25 3.17 -18.85
CA GLU A 147 -21.40 3.91 -18.31
C GLU A 147 -21.58 3.63 -16.80
N ARG A 148 -21.47 2.36 -16.39
CA ARG A 148 -21.53 1.97 -14.98
C ARG A 148 -20.42 2.60 -14.14
N ALA A 149 -19.18 2.56 -14.63
CA ALA A 149 -18.05 3.16 -13.93
C ALA A 149 -18.18 4.68 -13.82
N GLN A 150 -18.71 5.34 -14.86
CA GLN A 150 -18.98 6.79 -14.84
C GLN A 150 -20.07 7.18 -13.84
N ILE A 151 -21.10 6.36 -13.65
CA ILE A 151 -22.12 6.61 -12.61
C ILE A 151 -21.47 6.63 -11.23
N VAL A 152 -20.61 5.65 -10.93
CA VAL A 152 -19.90 5.62 -9.65
C VAL A 152 -18.97 6.82 -9.50
N ARG A 153 -18.24 7.21 -10.56
CA ARG A 153 -17.44 8.46 -10.58
C ARG A 153 -18.29 9.66 -10.21
N ASP A 154 -19.44 9.82 -10.86
CA ASP A 154 -20.31 10.99 -10.68
C ASP A 154 -20.88 11.05 -9.26
N GLU A 155 -21.18 9.89 -8.66
CA GLU A 155 -21.56 9.80 -7.24
C GLU A 155 -20.44 10.20 -6.27
N LEU A 156 -19.16 9.99 -6.62
CA LEU A 156 -18.02 10.47 -5.85
C LEU A 156 -17.77 11.97 -6.06
N ILE A 157 -17.99 12.49 -7.26
CA ILE A 157 -17.91 13.94 -7.54
C ILE A 157 -18.96 14.69 -6.72
N LYS A 158 -20.19 14.15 -6.59
CA LYS A 158 -21.28 14.76 -5.80
C LYS A 158 -20.93 14.99 -4.33
N ILE A 159 -20.04 14.18 -3.76
CA ILE A 159 -19.58 14.34 -2.38
C ILE A 159 -18.36 15.25 -2.24
N GLY A 160 -17.89 15.85 -3.34
CA GLY A 160 -16.81 16.85 -3.36
C GLY A 160 -15.44 16.33 -3.77
N LEU A 161 -15.31 15.07 -4.24
CA LEU A 161 -14.03 14.58 -4.76
C LEU A 161 -13.73 15.24 -6.11
N ALA A 162 -12.52 15.79 -6.24
CA ALA A 162 -12.10 16.45 -7.48
C ALA A 162 -12.04 15.45 -8.64
N PRO A 163 -12.61 15.74 -9.82
CA PRO A 163 -12.59 14.82 -10.96
C PRO A 163 -11.17 14.40 -11.40
N THR A 164 -10.16 15.22 -11.14
CA THR A 164 -8.75 14.94 -11.46
C THR A 164 -8.13 13.83 -10.60
N LEU A 165 -8.76 13.49 -9.47
CA LEU A 165 -8.36 12.40 -8.57
C LEU A 165 -9.11 11.09 -8.85
N ILE A 166 -9.96 11.06 -9.88
CA ILE A 166 -10.77 9.89 -10.21
C ILE A 166 -10.36 9.35 -11.58
N HIS A 167 -9.98 8.09 -11.62
CA HIS A 167 -9.54 7.38 -12.82
C HIS A 167 -10.55 6.31 -13.19
N VAL A 168 -11.13 6.39 -14.38
CA VAL A 168 -12.16 5.47 -14.86
C VAL A 168 -11.60 4.54 -15.93
N PHE A 169 -11.86 3.25 -15.77
CA PHE A 169 -11.48 2.17 -16.68
C PHE A 169 -12.71 1.34 -17.05
N ALA A 170 -12.71 0.79 -18.25
CA ALA A 170 -13.78 -0.03 -18.79
C ALA A 170 -13.17 -1.26 -19.45
N HIS A 171 -13.46 -2.44 -18.89
CA HIS A 171 -12.93 -3.70 -19.39
C HIS A 171 -13.94 -4.46 -20.26
N GLY A 172 -15.23 -4.09 -20.21
CA GLY A 172 -16.31 -4.91 -20.78
C GLY A 172 -16.25 -6.32 -20.22
N GLU A 173 -16.31 -7.31 -21.10
CA GLU A 173 -16.24 -8.75 -20.78
C GLU A 173 -14.81 -9.31 -20.73
N ASN A 174 -13.78 -8.50 -20.99
CA ASN A 174 -12.40 -9.00 -21.18
C ASN A 174 -11.65 -9.33 -19.88
N ASP A 175 -12.20 -8.96 -18.72
CA ASP A 175 -11.60 -9.21 -17.41
C ASP A 175 -12.67 -9.72 -16.41
N PRO A 176 -13.14 -10.97 -16.60
CA PRO A 176 -14.17 -11.55 -15.77
C PRO A 176 -13.61 -11.96 -14.39
N LEU A 177 -14.38 -11.74 -13.33
CA LEU A 177 -14.06 -12.22 -11.99
C LEU A 177 -14.15 -13.75 -11.93
N ILE A 178 -15.18 -14.29 -12.58
CA ILE A 178 -15.39 -15.72 -12.77
C ILE A 178 -15.25 -15.99 -14.26
N PRO A 179 -14.20 -16.71 -14.71
CA PRO A 179 -14.06 -17.07 -16.10
C PRO A 179 -15.27 -17.86 -16.60
N THR A 180 -15.88 -17.38 -17.68
CA THR A 180 -17.05 -17.99 -18.34
C THR A 180 -16.81 -18.08 -19.85
N ALA A 181 -17.53 -18.99 -20.51
CA ALA A 181 -17.60 -19.00 -21.97
C ALA A 181 -18.48 -17.83 -22.47
N ASP A 182 -18.51 -17.61 -23.78
CA ASP A 182 -19.39 -16.63 -24.42
C ASP A 182 -20.86 -16.95 -24.12
N GLU A 183 -21.70 -15.91 -24.04
CA GLU A 183 -23.15 -16.00 -23.80
C GLU A 183 -23.55 -16.64 -22.45
N VAL A 184 -22.72 -16.49 -21.42
CA VAL A 184 -23.01 -17.00 -20.07
C VAL A 184 -23.39 -15.85 -19.13
N ASP A 185 -24.61 -15.90 -18.59
CA ASP A 185 -25.05 -15.00 -17.52
C ASP A 185 -24.29 -15.32 -16.22
N GLU A 186 -23.45 -14.39 -15.79
CA GLU A 186 -22.74 -14.46 -14.51
C GLU A 186 -22.87 -13.14 -13.75
N PRO A 187 -23.78 -13.06 -12.76
CA PRO A 187 -24.03 -11.83 -11.99
C PRO A 187 -22.80 -11.22 -11.33
N LYS A 188 -21.83 -12.05 -10.92
CA LYS A 188 -20.61 -11.54 -10.28
C LYS A 188 -19.69 -10.82 -11.26
N ASN A 189 -19.80 -11.08 -12.56
CA ASN A 189 -19.02 -10.37 -13.57
C ASN A 189 -19.61 -8.98 -13.89
N ARG A 190 -20.91 -8.75 -13.62
CA ARG A 190 -21.59 -7.46 -13.78
C ARG A 190 -21.31 -6.51 -12.61
N ARG A 191 -20.06 -6.02 -12.55
CA ARG A 191 -19.55 -5.27 -11.41
C ARG A 191 -18.80 -4.00 -11.80
N VAL A 192 -18.67 -3.10 -10.83
CA VAL A 192 -17.69 -2.02 -10.82
C VAL A 192 -16.81 -2.20 -9.58
N GLU A 193 -15.50 -2.20 -9.78
CA GLU A 193 -14.51 -2.21 -8.71
C GLU A 193 -14.08 -0.78 -8.41
N VAL A 194 -14.02 -0.42 -7.13
CA VAL A 194 -13.62 0.91 -6.66
C VAL A 194 -12.43 0.74 -5.72
N PHE A 195 -11.30 1.33 -6.07
CA PHE A 195 -10.07 1.30 -5.28
C PHE A 195 -9.73 2.70 -4.80
N ILE A 196 -9.62 2.88 -3.48
CA ILE A 196 -9.28 4.15 -2.82
C ILE A 196 -7.85 4.05 -2.31
N ARG A 197 -6.99 4.98 -2.73
CA ARG A 197 -5.57 5.07 -2.38
C ARG A 197 -5.22 6.35 -1.63
#